data_AF-A0A814TI16-F1
#
_entry.id   AF-A0A814TI16-F1
#
_cell.length_a   1.000
_cell.length_b   1.000
_cell.length_c   1.000
_cell.angle_alpha   90.00
_cell.angle_beta   90.00
_cell.angle_gamma   90.00
#
_symmetry.space_group_name_H-M   'P 1'
#
loop_
_entity.id
_entity.type
_entity.pdbx_description
1 polymer ?
#
loop_
_entity_poly.entity_id
_entity_poly.type
_entity_poly.pdbx_seq_one_letter_code
_entity_poly.pdbx_strand_id
1 'polypeptide(L)'
;MHFFRIALDVPIIEGYGQTESSTSGASTHPIDMSYGTVGSPGPNSEIKLIDVPDTTYRSEMNQGEVCIRGPAIFKGYYGDEAKTKEAIDQDGWLHTGDVGEWASNGALRIIDRAKHIFKLSQGKYIAPERLEDVYMRSQWVAQIFIDGISSEASVVAIVIPDEQYVRKNFQSVTTETTFADLCKDVKLQEIILSDLIRLAEKSNLKIYETLSNIHLHPELFSHNNGLLTVTFKIRRNNARKHFQSIIKSLYQTDQTTTSKNSLK
;
A
#
# COMPACT_ATOMS: atom_id res chain seq x y z
N MET A 1 2.85 -12.41 7.59
CA MET A 1 3.97 -13.17 8.19
C MET A 1 3.55 -14.24 9.19
N HIS A 2 2.62 -13.99 10.12
CA HIS A 2 2.14 -15.02 11.07
C HIS A 2 1.65 -16.32 10.43
N PHE A 3 0.86 -16.23 9.35
CA PHE A 3 0.39 -17.39 8.59
C PHE A 3 1.53 -18.29 8.10
N PHE A 4 2.56 -17.71 7.46
CA PHE A 4 3.68 -18.47 6.91
C PHE A 4 4.55 -19.12 7.99
N ARG A 5 4.74 -18.45 9.14
CA ARG A 5 5.45 -19.07 10.29
C ARG A 5 4.74 -20.35 10.74
N ILE A 6 3.41 -20.32 10.84
CA ILE A 6 2.60 -21.49 11.20
C ILE A 6 2.63 -22.55 10.09
N ALA A 7 2.45 -22.16 8.83
CA ALA A 7 2.32 -23.09 7.73
C ALA A 7 3.63 -23.82 7.38
N LEU A 8 4.76 -23.16 7.57
CA LEU A 8 6.08 -23.68 7.21
C LEU A 8 6.88 -24.22 8.41
N ASP A 9 6.42 -23.93 9.65
CA ASP A 9 7.10 -24.30 10.90
C ASP A 9 8.57 -23.84 10.96
N VAL A 10 8.84 -22.63 10.48
CA VAL A 10 10.17 -22.02 10.49
C VAL A 10 10.13 -20.56 10.98
N PRO A 11 11.23 -20.06 11.58
CA PRO A 11 11.42 -18.63 11.80
C PRO A 11 11.35 -17.88 10.47
N ILE A 12 10.59 -16.77 10.45
CA ILE A 12 10.57 -15.84 9.33
C ILE A 12 11.13 -14.52 9.81
N ILE A 13 12.21 -14.07 9.16
CA ILE A 13 12.89 -12.81 9.44
C ILE A 13 12.36 -11.77 8.45
N GLU A 14 11.82 -10.68 8.96
CA GLU A 14 11.48 -9.51 8.17
C GLU A 14 12.69 -8.58 8.14
N GLY A 15 13.11 -8.19 6.95
CA GLY A 15 14.24 -7.29 6.73
C GLY A 15 13.81 -6.09 5.90
N TYR A 16 14.32 -4.92 6.27
CA TYR A 16 14.10 -3.67 5.58
C TYR A 16 15.43 -3.07 5.13
N GLY A 17 15.48 -2.68 3.85
CA GLY A 17 16.59 -1.98 3.24
C GLY A 17 16.30 -1.69 1.78
N GLN A 18 17.20 -0.94 1.15
CA GLN A 18 17.11 -0.58 -0.26
C GLN A 18 18.49 -0.70 -0.92
N THR A 19 18.54 -0.50 -2.25
CA THR A 19 19.78 -0.60 -3.02
C THR A 19 20.83 0.38 -2.51
N GLU A 20 20.42 1.62 -2.24
CA GLU A 20 21.24 2.72 -1.76
C GLU A 20 21.83 2.46 -0.36
N SER A 21 21.22 1.54 0.42
CA SER A 21 21.72 1.12 1.73
C SER A 21 22.37 -0.27 1.72
N SER A 22 22.58 -0.88 0.54
CA SER A 22 23.09 -2.25 0.40
C SER A 22 22.29 -3.25 1.25
N THR A 23 20.97 -3.12 1.26
CA THR A 23 20.04 -3.92 2.09
C THR A 23 20.19 -3.69 3.60
N SER A 24 21.09 -2.81 4.03
CA SER A 24 21.25 -2.46 5.44
C SER A 24 20.13 -1.52 5.88
N GLY A 25 19.54 -1.83 7.02
CA GLY A 25 18.44 -1.07 7.59
C GLY A 25 18.07 -1.70 8.91
N ALA A 26 16.92 -2.37 8.95
CA ALA A 26 16.42 -3.05 10.13
C ALA A 26 16.09 -4.52 9.83
N SER A 27 16.14 -5.36 10.86
CA SER A 27 15.69 -6.75 10.76
C SER A 27 15.11 -7.26 12.07
N THR A 28 14.08 -8.11 12.00
CA THR A 28 13.57 -8.83 13.18
C THR A 28 14.57 -9.88 13.64
N HIS A 29 14.68 -10.10 14.96
CA HIS A 29 15.47 -11.20 15.49
C HIS A 29 14.80 -12.55 15.17
N PRO A 30 15.54 -13.65 14.90
CA PRO A 30 14.95 -14.96 14.57
C PRO A 30 13.96 -15.53 15.60
N ILE A 31 14.09 -15.13 16.87
CA ILE A 31 13.20 -15.56 17.96
C ILE A 31 12.08 -14.56 18.26
N ASP A 32 12.07 -13.40 17.58
CA ASP A 32 11.03 -12.39 17.76
C ASP A 32 9.73 -12.84 17.08
N MET A 33 8.76 -13.18 17.93
CA MET A 33 7.43 -13.64 17.50
C MET A 33 6.47 -12.49 17.22
N SER A 34 6.88 -11.23 17.44
CA SER A 34 6.10 -10.07 17.03
C SER A 34 5.95 -10.00 15.50
N TYR A 35 4.96 -9.24 15.05
CA TYR A 35 4.63 -9.09 13.63
C TYR A 35 4.22 -7.64 13.33
N GLY A 36 4.35 -7.25 12.06
CA GLY A 36 4.01 -5.91 11.60
C GLY A 36 5.09 -4.88 11.90
N THR A 37 6.31 -5.30 12.19
CA THR A 37 7.51 -4.45 12.28
C THR A 37 8.64 -5.11 11.50
N VAL A 38 9.62 -4.32 11.08
CA VAL A 38 10.85 -4.79 10.43
C VAL A 38 12.00 -4.94 11.44
N GLY A 39 11.68 -4.93 12.74
CA GLY A 39 12.64 -5.14 13.83
C GLY A 39 13.52 -3.94 14.13
N SER A 40 14.68 -4.19 14.75
CA SER A 40 15.62 -3.15 15.18
C SER A 40 16.64 -2.83 14.09
N PRO A 41 17.29 -1.66 14.14
CA PRO A 41 18.45 -1.36 13.30
C PRO A 41 19.50 -2.47 13.36
N GLY A 42 20.11 -2.78 12.21
CA GLY A 42 21.25 -3.69 12.15
C GLY A 42 22.50 -3.11 12.84
N PRO A 43 23.50 -3.94 13.18
CA PRO A 43 24.70 -3.49 13.91
C PRO A 43 25.50 -2.37 13.24
N ASN A 44 25.35 -2.22 11.92
CA ASN A 44 26.07 -1.23 11.11
C ASN A 44 25.13 -0.11 10.60
N SER A 45 23.95 0.04 11.21
CA SER A 45 22.94 1.02 10.79
C SER A 45 22.55 1.91 11.95
N GLU A 46 22.75 3.21 11.77
CA GLU A 46 22.06 4.24 12.54
C GLU A 46 20.77 4.61 11.81
N ILE A 47 19.66 4.68 12.54
CA ILE A 47 18.36 5.05 11.96
C ILE A 47 17.75 6.19 12.79
N LYS A 48 17.33 7.25 12.12
CA LYS A 48 16.52 8.33 12.70
C LYS A 48 15.23 8.49 11.90
N LEU A 49 14.23 9.11 12.53
CA LEU A 49 13.04 9.61 11.84
C LEU A 49 13.12 11.12 11.77
N ILE A 50 12.81 11.68 10.60
CA ILE A 50 12.67 13.13 10.41
C ILE A 50 11.25 13.48 9.99
N ASP A 51 10.84 14.72 10.23
CA ASP A 51 9.52 15.19 9.83
C ASP A 51 9.34 15.09 8.31
N VAL A 52 8.16 14.65 7.88
CA VAL A 52 7.82 14.56 6.45
C VAL A 52 7.05 15.83 6.08
N PRO A 53 7.61 16.72 5.22
CA PRO A 53 6.95 17.94 4.79
C PRO A 53 5.57 17.65 4.19
N ASP A 54 4.63 18.58 4.36
CA ASP A 54 3.28 18.49 3.80
C ASP A 54 2.50 17.21 4.18
N THR A 55 2.84 16.58 5.30
CA THR A 55 2.08 15.47 5.90
C THR A 55 1.84 15.68 7.39
N THR A 56 1.18 14.73 8.07
CA THR A 56 1.06 14.69 9.54
C THR A 56 2.20 13.94 10.24
N TYR A 57 3.12 13.30 9.52
CA TYR A 57 4.17 12.49 10.15
C TYR A 57 5.24 13.40 10.77
N ARG A 58 5.40 13.31 12.09
CA ARG A 58 6.34 14.11 12.88
C ARG A 58 7.18 13.22 13.77
N SER A 59 8.49 13.45 13.75
CA SER A 59 9.49 12.68 14.48
C SER A 59 9.20 12.67 15.99
N GLU A 60 8.65 13.76 16.53
CA GLU A 60 8.18 13.88 17.92
C GLU A 60 7.06 12.88 18.29
N MET A 61 6.27 12.45 17.29
CA MET A 61 5.23 11.43 17.44
C MET A 61 5.76 10.03 17.15
N ASN A 62 7.08 9.84 17.10
CA ASN A 62 7.76 8.61 16.68
C ASN A 62 7.41 8.19 15.25
N GLN A 63 7.07 9.12 14.36
CA GLN A 63 6.76 8.84 12.95
C GLN A 63 7.52 9.77 12.03
N GLY A 64 7.97 9.34 10.86
CA GLY A 64 8.69 10.24 9.97
C GLY A 64 9.35 9.54 8.81
N GLU A 65 10.06 10.29 7.98
CA GLU A 65 10.92 9.69 6.97
C GLU A 65 12.05 8.95 7.69
N VAL A 66 12.27 7.70 7.29
CA VAL A 66 13.38 6.88 7.75
C VAL A 66 14.67 7.41 7.09
N CYS A 67 15.63 7.84 7.89
CA CYS A 67 16.97 8.17 7.42
C CYS A 67 17.96 7.13 7.97
N ILE A 68 18.86 6.64 7.11
CA ILE A 68 19.83 5.59 7.47
C ILE A 68 21.24 6.14 7.30
N ARG A 69 22.12 5.92 8.27
CA ARG A 69 23.55 6.22 8.16
C ARG A 69 24.37 5.00 8.56
N GLY A 70 25.51 4.80 7.91
CA GLY A 70 26.42 3.70 8.22
C GLY A 70 27.37 3.37 7.07
N PRO A 71 28.30 2.43 7.28
CA PRO A 71 29.29 2.04 6.27
C PRO A 71 28.70 1.35 5.03
N ALA A 72 27.43 0.93 5.09
CA ALA A 72 26.75 0.24 3.99
C ALA A 72 26.05 1.18 2.99
N ILE A 73 25.99 2.50 3.29
CA ILE A 73 25.41 3.49 2.39
C ILE A 73 26.29 3.61 1.14
N PHE A 74 25.66 3.59 -0.03
CA PHE A 74 26.34 3.74 -1.32
C PHE A 74 27.11 5.06 -1.42
N LYS A 75 28.02 5.16 -2.40
CA LYS A 75 28.80 6.40 -2.63
C LYS A 75 28.04 7.48 -3.41
N GLY A 76 26.85 7.16 -3.90
CA GLY A 76 26.07 8.02 -4.78
C GLY A 76 25.72 7.38 -6.12
N TYR A 77 24.94 8.12 -6.91
CA TYR A 77 24.52 7.73 -8.25
C TYR A 77 25.61 8.05 -9.27
N TYR A 78 25.90 7.09 -10.16
CA TYR A 78 26.91 7.25 -11.20
C TYR A 78 26.54 8.38 -12.18
N GLY A 79 27.39 9.40 -12.28
CA GLY A 79 27.21 10.53 -13.19
C GLY A 79 26.11 11.52 -12.78
N ASP A 80 25.54 11.40 -11.58
CA ASP A 80 24.45 12.26 -11.10
C ASP A 80 24.73 12.75 -9.66
N GLU A 81 25.63 13.74 -9.57
CA GLU A 81 26.02 14.34 -8.29
C GLU A 81 24.84 15.08 -7.63
N ALA A 82 23.94 15.66 -8.42
CA ALA A 82 22.75 16.35 -7.92
C ALA A 82 21.83 15.39 -7.16
N LYS A 83 21.46 14.25 -7.76
CA LYS A 83 20.67 13.22 -7.05
C LYS A 83 21.42 12.58 -5.89
N THR A 84 22.74 12.50 -5.98
CA THR A 84 23.56 11.99 -4.87
C THR A 84 23.43 12.89 -3.63
N LYS A 85 23.51 14.21 -3.82
CA LYS A 85 23.34 15.20 -2.74
C LYS A 85 21.90 15.33 -2.26
N GLU A 86 20.92 14.97 -3.09
CA GLU A 86 19.52 14.86 -2.68
C GLU A 86 19.31 13.62 -1.80
N ALA A 87 19.93 12.49 -2.14
CA ALA A 87 19.78 11.24 -1.40
C ALA A 87 20.61 11.18 -0.11
N ILE A 88 21.83 11.74 -0.10
CA ILE A 88 22.73 11.72 1.06
C ILE A 88 22.97 13.17 1.52
N ASP A 89 22.62 13.47 2.77
CA ASP A 89 22.87 14.79 3.35
C ASP A 89 24.35 15.00 3.74
N GLN A 90 24.68 16.21 4.20
CA GLN A 90 26.04 16.59 4.57
C GLN A 90 26.58 15.82 5.79
N ASP A 91 25.68 15.25 6.60
CA ASP A 91 25.99 14.46 7.79
C ASP A 91 26.06 12.94 7.50
N GLY A 92 25.91 12.57 6.22
CA GLY A 92 25.98 11.19 5.73
C GLY A 92 24.70 10.39 5.88
N TRP A 93 23.55 11.02 6.14
CA TRP A 93 22.27 10.32 6.20
C TRP A 93 21.69 10.11 4.80
N LEU A 94 21.37 8.86 4.50
CA LEU A 94 20.56 8.48 3.36
C LEU A 94 19.08 8.78 3.68
N HIS A 95 18.48 9.68 2.91
CA HIS A 95 17.05 9.93 2.84
C HIS A 95 16.37 8.81 2.04
N THR A 96 15.62 7.95 2.72
CA THR A 96 15.07 6.74 2.08
C THR A 96 13.83 7.04 1.24
N GLY A 97 13.12 8.13 1.55
CA GLY A 97 11.79 8.42 1.03
C GLY A 97 10.72 7.41 1.50
N ASP A 98 11.03 6.58 2.49
CA ASP A 98 10.09 5.70 3.20
C ASP A 98 9.67 6.36 4.51
N VAL A 99 8.39 6.31 4.83
CA VAL A 99 7.84 6.74 6.12
C VAL A 99 7.78 5.53 7.05
N GLY A 100 8.30 5.69 8.25
CA GLY A 100 8.26 4.67 9.29
C GLY A 100 7.83 5.24 10.63
N GLU A 101 7.68 4.34 11.59
CA GLU A 101 7.42 4.68 12.97
C GLU A 101 8.11 3.74 13.96
N TRP A 102 8.51 4.28 15.10
CA TRP A 102 9.00 3.46 16.21
C TRP A 102 7.81 2.90 16.98
N ALA A 103 7.70 1.58 17.01
CA ALA A 103 6.78 0.89 17.89
C ALA A 103 7.20 1.09 19.36
N SER A 104 6.26 0.86 20.28
CA SER A 104 6.50 1.03 21.72
C SER A 104 7.63 0.14 22.28
N ASN A 105 7.97 -0.94 21.59
CA ASN A 105 9.08 -1.84 21.91
C ASN A 105 10.41 -1.43 21.26
N GLY A 106 10.46 -0.29 20.56
CA GLY A 106 11.66 0.20 19.84
C GLY A 106 11.91 -0.45 18.48
N ALA A 107 11.02 -1.32 17.99
CA ALA A 107 11.12 -1.86 16.64
C ALA A 107 10.63 -0.84 15.60
N LEU A 108 11.28 -0.79 14.45
CA LEU A 108 10.87 0.05 13.32
C LEU A 108 9.70 -0.63 12.59
N ARG A 109 8.64 0.12 12.31
CA ARG A 109 7.56 -0.28 11.41
C ARG A 109 7.58 0.63 10.19
N ILE A 110 7.51 0.05 8.99
CA ILE A 110 7.40 0.80 7.74
C ILE A 110 5.92 1.03 7.45
N ILE A 111 5.58 2.26 7.08
CA ILE A 111 4.20 2.69 6.80
C ILE A 111 3.95 2.70 5.29
N ASP A 112 4.72 3.48 4.54
CA ASP A 112 4.57 3.64 3.07
C ASP A 112 5.75 4.44 2.50
N ARG A 113 5.78 4.67 1.18
CA ARG A 113 6.63 5.69 0.55
C ARG A 113 6.03 7.07 0.76
N ALA A 114 6.85 8.04 1.17
CA ALA A 114 6.42 9.43 1.35
C ALA A 114 5.74 9.99 0.09
N LYS A 115 6.27 9.67 -1.09
CA LYS A 115 5.71 10.08 -2.40
C LYS A 115 4.41 9.39 -2.81
N HIS A 116 4.06 8.26 -2.18
CA HIS A 116 2.82 7.53 -2.46
C HIS A 116 1.67 8.00 -1.57
N ILE A 117 2.01 8.62 -0.43
CA ILE A 117 1.03 9.18 0.49
C ILE A 117 0.32 10.36 -0.19
N PHE A 118 -1.00 10.37 -0.12
CA PHE A 118 -1.82 11.44 -0.68
C PHE A 118 -2.83 11.96 0.33
N LYS A 119 -3.33 13.17 0.09
CA LYS A 119 -4.23 13.89 0.99
C LYS A 119 -5.64 13.88 0.42
N LEU A 120 -6.63 13.59 1.26
CA LEU A 120 -8.06 13.72 0.97
C LEU A 120 -8.56 15.14 1.27
N SER A 121 -9.77 15.49 0.84
CA SER A 121 -10.34 16.83 0.99
C SER A 121 -10.45 17.30 2.44
N GLN A 122 -10.67 16.36 3.35
CA GLN A 122 -10.74 16.55 4.81
C GLN A 122 -9.36 16.81 5.46
N GLY A 123 -8.30 16.84 4.65
CA GLY A 123 -6.92 17.02 5.08
C GLY A 123 -6.29 15.80 5.75
N LYS A 124 -6.91 14.62 5.62
CA LYS A 124 -6.36 13.34 6.09
C LYS A 124 -5.41 12.76 5.05
N TYR A 125 -4.31 12.17 5.52
CA TYR A 125 -3.31 11.52 4.68
C TYR A 125 -3.60 10.01 4.60
N ILE A 126 -3.42 9.44 3.42
CA ILE A 126 -3.63 8.03 3.11
C ILE A 126 -2.30 7.43 2.71
N ALA A 127 -1.93 6.34 3.39
CA ALA A 127 -0.87 5.43 3.00
C ALA A 127 -1.50 4.25 2.24
N PRO A 128 -1.56 4.29 0.89
CA PRO A 128 -2.29 3.29 0.14
C PRO A 128 -1.72 1.88 0.24
N GLU A 129 -0.39 1.70 0.34
CA GLU A 129 0.20 0.36 0.42
C GLU A 129 -0.27 -0.36 1.72
N ARG A 130 -0.38 0.40 2.82
CA ARG A 130 -0.94 -0.10 4.07
C ARG A 130 -2.38 -0.59 3.92
N LEU A 131 -3.19 0.11 3.12
CA LEU A 131 -4.58 -0.27 2.87
C LEU A 131 -4.65 -1.49 1.94
N GLU A 132 -3.81 -1.53 0.90
CA GLU A 132 -3.69 -2.65 -0.03
C GLU A 132 -3.35 -3.94 0.73
N ASP A 133 -2.39 -3.91 1.65
CA ASP A 133 -2.02 -5.04 2.51
C ASP A 133 -3.16 -5.57 3.39
N VAL A 134 -4.11 -4.70 3.78
CA VAL A 134 -5.30 -5.10 4.53
C VAL A 134 -6.30 -5.77 3.60
N TYR A 135 -6.59 -5.16 2.46
CA TYR A 135 -7.60 -5.63 1.52
C TYR A 135 -7.18 -6.89 0.73
N MET A 136 -5.88 -7.08 0.51
CA MET A 136 -5.28 -8.29 -0.06
C MET A 136 -5.53 -9.57 0.77
N ARG A 137 -6.07 -9.44 1.99
CA ARG A 137 -6.47 -10.59 2.83
C ARG A 137 -7.81 -11.18 2.42
N SER A 138 -8.56 -10.53 1.53
CA SER A 138 -9.79 -11.07 0.97
C SER A 138 -9.48 -12.23 0.03
N GLN A 139 -10.22 -13.34 0.15
CA GLN A 139 -10.11 -14.45 -0.80
C GLN A 139 -10.64 -14.10 -2.19
N TRP A 140 -11.43 -13.03 -2.29
CA TRP A 140 -11.95 -12.55 -3.57
C TRP A 140 -10.93 -11.78 -4.38
N VAL A 141 -9.81 -11.34 -3.78
CA VAL A 141 -8.88 -10.38 -4.38
C VAL A 141 -7.56 -11.07 -4.73
N ALA A 142 -7.18 -11.02 -6.00
CA ALA A 142 -5.86 -11.43 -6.47
C ALA A 142 -4.85 -10.26 -6.43
N GLN A 143 -5.28 -9.06 -6.80
CA GLN A 143 -4.49 -7.83 -6.73
C GLN A 143 -5.41 -6.63 -6.47
N ILE A 144 -4.88 -5.57 -5.88
CA ILE A 144 -5.62 -4.33 -5.64
C ILE A 144 -4.69 -3.13 -5.80
N PHE A 145 -5.22 -2.07 -6.42
CA PHE A 145 -4.60 -0.76 -6.49
C PHE A 145 -5.53 0.29 -5.91
N ILE A 146 -5.10 0.95 -4.84
CA ILE A 146 -5.86 1.98 -4.14
C ILE A 146 -5.38 3.35 -4.56
N ASP A 147 -6.33 4.23 -4.83
CA ASP A 147 -6.04 5.61 -5.18
C ASP A 147 -7.09 6.54 -4.55
N GLY A 148 -6.79 7.83 -4.58
CA GLY A 148 -7.74 8.85 -4.21
C GLY A 148 -7.44 10.21 -4.84
N ILE A 149 -8.48 11.02 -4.91
CA ILE A 149 -8.40 12.39 -5.44
C ILE A 149 -8.48 13.36 -4.27
N SER A 150 -7.66 14.41 -4.28
CA SER A 150 -7.58 15.37 -3.17
C SER A 150 -8.84 16.19 -2.91
N SER A 151 -9.77 16.22 -3.88
CA SER A 151 -11.09 16.84 -3.72
C SER A 151 -12.12 15.91 -3.07
N GLU A 152 -11.80 14.64 -2.88
CA GLU A 152 -12.72 13.61 -2.41
C GLU A 152 -12.44 13.23 -0.95
N ALA A 153 -13.47 12.76 -0.25
CA ALA A 153 -13.41 12.43 1.18
C ALA A 153 -13.12 10.94 1.47
N SER A 154 -13.12 10.11 0.43
CA SER A 154 -12.93 8.65 0.49
C SER A 154 -11.91 8.17 -0.52
N VAL A 155 -11.45 6.94 -0.34
CA VAL A 155 -10.58 6.23 -1.28
C VAL A 155 -11.38 5.28 -2.16
N VAL A 156 -10.84 4.97 -3.34
CA VAL A 156 -11.42 3.99 -4.27
C VAL A 156 -10.36 2.99 -4.70
N ALA A 157 -10.77 1.85 -5.26
CA ALA A 157 -9.84 0.82 -5.70
C ALA A 157 -10.13 0.24 -7.08
N ILE A 158 -9.07 -0.15 -7.76
CA ILE A 158 -9.09 -1.10 -8.87
C ILE A 158 -8.76 -2.47 -8.27
N VAL A 159 -9.69 -3.41 -8.37
CA VAL A 159 -9.59 -4.74 -7.81
C VAL A 159 -9.48 -5.75 -8.95
N ILE A 160 -8.46 -6.59 -8.95
CA ILE A 160 -8.41 -7.78 -9.80
C ILE A 160 -8.93 -8.94 -8.96
N PRO A 161 -10.10 -9.51 -9.28
CA PRO A 161 -10.62 -10.63 -8.51
C PRO A 161 -9.78 -11.90 -8.71
N ASP A 162 -9.75 -12.78 -7.71
CA ASP A 162 -9.23 -14.13 -7.90
C ASP A 162 -10.22 -14.94 -8.74
N GLU A 163 -9.85 -15.19 -10.01
CA GLU A 163 -10.73 -15.84 -10.98
C GLU A 163 -11.18 -17.23 -10.51
N GLN A 164 -10.30 -18.00 -9.88
CA GLN A 164 -10.63 -19.35 -9.41
C GLN A 164 -11.65 -19.29 -8.26
N TYR A 165 -11.42 -18.38 -7.31
CA TYR A 165 -12.33 -18.17 -6.19
C TYR A 165 -13.67 -17.62 -6.64
N VAL A 166 -13.69 -16.68 -7.59
CA VAL A 166 -14.93 -16.14 -8.19
C VAL A 166 -15.70 -17.26 -8.87
N ARG A 167 -15.09 -18.04 -9.77
CA ARG A 167 -15.78 -19.12 -10.49
C ARG A 167 -16.34 -20.19 -9.57
N LYS A 168 -15.70 -20.42 -8.42
CA LYS A 168 -16.15 -21.42 -7.43
C LYS A 168 -17.29 -20.92 -6.55
N ASN A 169 -17.29 -19.63 -6.19
CA ASN A 169 -18.16 -19.09 -5.14
C ASN A 169 -19.21 -18.08 -5.64
N PHE A 170 -19.16 -17.71 -6.91
CA PHE A 170 -20.12 -16.80 -7.53
C PHE A 170 -20.79 -17.49 -8.73
N GLN A 171 -22.11 -17.58 -8.69
CA GLN A 171 -22.92 -18.05 -9.82
C GLN A 171 -23.48 -16.84 -10.55
N SER A 172 -23.00 -16.60 -11.76
CA SER A 172 -23.60 -15.61 -12.65
C SER A 172 -25.03 -16.04 -13.01
N VAL A 173 -25.87 -15.04 -13.31
CA VAL A 173 -27.20 -15.25 -13.89
C VAL A 173 -27.13 -15.97 -15.25
N THR A 174 -25.97 -15.93 -15.91
CA THR A 174 -25.73 -16.51 -17.25
C THR A 174 -24.62 -17.57 -17.22
N THR A 175 -24.89 -18.74 -17.81
CA THR A 175 -24.05 -19.95 -17.69
C THR A 175 -22.76 -19.94 -18.53
N GLU A 176 -22.65 -19.09 -19.55
CA GLU A 176 -21.45 -18.95 -20.39
C GLU A 176 -20.95 -17.50 -20.41
N THR A 177 -20.36 -17.06 -19.29
CA THR A 177 -19.75 -15.74 -19.18
C THR A 177 -18.23 -15.82 -19.13
N THR A 178 -17.58 -14.95 -19.90
CA THR A 178 -16.13 -14.75 -19.79
C THR A 178 -15.80 -14.12 -18.43
N PHE A 179 -14.55 -14.24 -17.95
CA PHE A 179 -14.15 -13.60 -16.70
C PHE A 179 -14.30 -12.07 -16.75
N ALA A 180 -14.04 -11.48 -17.91
CA ALA A 180 -14.26 -10.06 -18.15
C ALA A 180 -15.73 -9.64 -18.03
N ASP A 181 -16.68 -10.52 -18.35
CA ASP A 181 -18.11 -10.25 -18.17
C ASP A 181 -18.52 -10.43 -16.71
N LEU A 182 -17.95 -11.40 -15.99
CA LEU A 182 -18.15 -11.52 -14.54
C LEU A 182 -17.69 -10.26 -13.80
N CYS A 183 -16.56 -9.66 -14.21
CA CYS A 183 -16.08 -8.40 -13.62
C CYS A 183 -17.03 -7.21 -13.86
N LYS A 184 -17.98 -7.30 -14.80
CA LYS A 184 -19.00 -6.26 -15.01
C LYS A 184 -20.28 -6.52 -14.22
N ASP A 185 -20.40 -7.67 -13.54
CA ASP A 185 -21.59 -8.02 -12.77
C ASP A 185 -21.67 -7.19 -11.49
N VAL A 186 -22.72 -6.39 -11.37
CA VAL A 186 -22.96 -5.50 -10.21
C VAL A 186 -23.04 -6.30 -8.92
N LYS A 187 -23.61 -7.51 -8.94
CA LYS A 187 -23.71 -8.34 -7.73
C LYS A 187 -22.34 -8.83 -7.26
N LEU A 188 -21.45 -9.17 -8.19
CA LEU A 188 -20.08 -9.54 -7.84
C LEU A 188 -19.35 -8.34 -7.23
N GLN A 189 -19.51 -7.16 -7.83
CA GLN A 189 -18.93 -5.92 -7.30
C GLN A 189 -19.43 -5.60 -5.88
N GLU A 190 -20.73 -5.74 -5.62
CA GLU A 190 -21.34 -5.54 -4.29
C GLU A 190 -20.81 -6.54 -3.25
N ILE A 191 -20.69 -7.82 -3.61
CA ILE A 191 -20.16 -8.87 -2.72
C ILE A 191 -18.71 -8.56 -2.34
N ILE A 192 -17.88 -8.24 -3.33
CA ILE A 192 -16.46 -7.95 -3.10
C ILE A 192 -16.34 -6.67 -2.26
N LEU A 193 -17.02 -5.59 -2.61
CA LEU A 193 -17.00 -4.34 -1.85
C LEU A 193 -17.43 -4.56 -0.39
N SER A 194 -18.48 -5.34 -0.16
CA SER A 194 -18.96 -5.67 1.19
C SER A 194 -17.91 -6.43 2.01
N ASP A 195 -17.21 -7.38 1.38
CA ASP A 195 -16.12 -8.10 2.04
C ASP A 195 -14.93 -7.19 2.38
N LEU A 196 -14.59 -6.26 1.48
CA LEU A 196 -13.54 -5.27 1.72
C LEU A 196 -13.92 -4.33 2.87
N ILE A 197 -15.15 -3.81 2.91
CA ILE A 197 -15.64 -2.98 4.02
C ILE A 197 -15.56 -3.75 5.34
N ARG A 198 -15.97 -5.03 5.36
CA ARG A 198 -15.84 -5.91 6.53
C ARG A 198 -14.38 -6.08 6.98
N LEU A 199 -13.44 -6.18 6.05
CA LEU A 199 -12.00 -6.25 6.37
C LEU A 199 -11.46 -4.92 6.92
N ALA A 200 -11.96 -3.78 6.44
CA ALA A 200 -11.62 -2.46 6.94
C ALA A 200 -12.00 -2.33 8.42
N GLU A 201 -13.24 -2.69 8.76
CA GLU A 201 -13.76 -2.70 10.14
C GLU A 201 -12.94 -3.64 11.03
N LYS A 202 -12.73 -4.89 10.59
CA LYS A 202 -11.93 -5.88 11.33
C LYS A 202 -10.50 -5.41 11.60
N SER A 203 -9.95 -4.59 10.71
CA SER A 203 -8.58 -4.05 10.81
C SER A 203 -8.53 -2.67 11.46
N ASN A 204 -9.66 -2.18 11.99
CA ASN A 204 -9.80 -0.85 12.61
C ASN A 204 -9.37 0.31 11.70
N LEU A 205 -9.56 0.17 10.38
CA LEU A 205 -9.37 1.27 9.44
C LEU A 205 -10.34 2.41 9.75
N LYS A 206 -9.88 3.65 9.56
CA LYS A 206 -10.74 4.81 9.77
C LYS A 206 -11.74 4.93 8.62
N ILE A 207 -12.84 5.63 8.85
CA ILE A 207 -13.91 5.84 7.84
C ILE A 207 -13.34 6.43 6.53
N TYR A 208 -12.39 7.36 6.62
CA TYR A 208 -11.73 7.96 5.46
C TYR A 208 -10.72 7.04 4.75
N GLU A 209 -10.39 5.89 5.35
CA GLU A 209 -9.55 4.84 4.78
C GLU A 209 -10.38 3.69 4.20
N THR A 210 -11.70 3.69 4.43
CA THR A 210 -12.61 2.70 3.87
C THR A 210 -12.95 3.04 2.42
N LEU A 211 -12.93 2.02 1.56
CA LEU A 211 -13.30 2.14 0.15
C LEU A 211 -14.76 2.56 0.01
N SER A 212 -15.03 3.63 -0.74
CA SER A 212 -16.40 4.01 -1.08
C SER A 212 -16.92 3.24 -2.30
N ASN A 213 -16.04 2.96 -3.27
CA ASN A 213 -16.38 2.25 -4.48
C ASN A 213 -15.18 1.50 -5.06
N ILE A 214 -15.44 0.51 -5.91
CA ILE A 214 -14.41 -0.30 -6.57
C ILE A 214 -14.73 -0.53 -8.04
N HIS A 215 -13.70 -0.75 -8.85
CA HIS A 215 -13.82 -1.28 -10.20
C HIS A 215 -13.17 -2.67 -10.28
N LEU A 216 -13.89 -3.67 -10.79
CA LEU A 216 -13.32 -4.99 -11.03
C LEU A 216 -12.63 -5.02 -12.40
N HIS A 217 -11.33 -5.29 -12.38
CA HIS A 217 -10.49 -5.36 -13.57
C HIS A 217 -10.10 -6.82 -13.86
N PRO A 218 -10.32 -7.34 -15.08
CA PRO A 218 -10.11 -8.76 -15.36
C PRO A 218 -8.65 -9.14 -15.67
N GLU A 219 -7.77 -8.17 -15.96
CA GLU A 219 -6.38 -8.43 -16.30
C GLU A 219 -5.47 -8.23 -15.10
N LEU A 220 -4.58 -9.19 -14.83
CA LEU A 220 -3.57 -9.04 -13.79
C LEU A 220 -2.59 -7.91 -14.12
N PHE A 221 -2.22 -7.13 -13.12
CA PHE A 221 -1.07 -6.26 -13.19
C PHE A 221 0.18 -7.09 -13.43
N SER A 222 0.99 -6.67 -14.40
CA SER A 222 2.21 -7.38 -14.78
C SER A 222 3.32 -6.41 -15.14
N HIS A 223 4.53 -6.94 -15.28
CA HIS A 223 5.62 -6.18 -15.87
C HIS A 223 5.33 -5.82 -17.34
N ASN A 224 4.70 -6.74 -18.07
CA ASN A 224 4.44 -6.61 -19.51
C ASN A 224 3.44 -5.50 -19.84
N ASN A 225 2.38 -5.33 -19.03
CA ASN A 225 1.46 -4.19 -19.16
C ASN A 225 1.96 -2.92 -18.44
N GLY A 226 3.18 -2.95 -17.89
CA GLY A 226 3.85 -1.80 -17.31
C GLY A 226 3.29 -1.34 -15.96
N LEU A 227 2.41 -2.14 -15.34
CA LEU A 227 1.75 -1.84 -14.08
C LEU A 227 2.53 -2.37 -12.87
N LEU A 228 3.39 -3.38 -13.05
CA LEU A 228 4.32 -3.85 -12.02
C LEU A 228 5.79 -3.59 -12.38
N THR A 229 6.59 -3.44 -11.33
CA THR A 229 8.05 -3.60 -11.39
C THR A 229 8.41 -5.08 -11.54
N VAL A 230 9.68 -5.37 -11.85
CA VAL A 230 10.20 -6.75 -11.91
C VAL A 230 10.14 -7.48 -10.57
N THR A 231 10.05 -6.74 -9.45
CA THR A 231 9.85 -7.27 -8.10
C THR A 231 8.38 -7.27 -7.69
N PHE A 232 7.47 -7.23 -8.66
CA PHE A 232 6.01 -7.27 -8.49
C PHE A 232 5.38 -6.12 -7.67
N LYS A 233 6.13 -5.05 -7.37
CA LYS A 233 5.56 -3.83 -6.78
C LYS A 233 4.81 -3.01 -7.83
N ILE A 234 3.67 -2.41 -7.45
CA ILE A 234 2.86 -1.58 -8.32
C ILE A 234 3.62 -0.31 -8.73
N ARG A 235 3.67 -0.03 -10.04
CA ARG A 235 4.13 1.24 -10.60
C ARG A 235 3.02 2.28 -10.48
N ARG A 236 2.80 2.82 -9.28
CA ARG A 236 1.63 3.67 -8.95
C ARG A 236 1.39 4.81 -9.94
N ASN A 237 2.44 5.51 -10.39
CA ASN A 237 2.30 6.57 -11.39
C ASN A 237 1.76 6.06 -12.75
N ASN A 238 2.15 4.85 -13.16
CA ASN A 238 1.65 4.23 -14.38
C ASN A 238 0.22 3.75 -14.18
N ALA A 239 -0.07 3.08 -13.05
CA ALA A 239 -1.41 2.62 -12.70
C ALA A 239 -2.41 3.78 -12.63
N ARG A 240 -2.07 4.88 -11.94
CA ARG A 240 -2.89 6.10 -11.87
C ARG A 240 -3.17 6.69 -13.25
N LYS A 241 -2.18 6.73 -14.15
CA LYS A 241 -2.36 7.19 -15.54
C LYS A 241 -3.27 6.24 -16.32
N HIS A 242 -3.05 4.94 -16.20
CA HIS A 242 -3.80 3.92 -16.92
C HIS A 242 -5.28 3.89 -16.49
N PHE A 243 -5.55 3.97 -15.19
CA PHE A 243 -6.91 3.91 -14.63
C PHE A 243 -7.54 5.28 -14.36
N GLN A 244 -6.97 6.37 -14.87
CA GLN A 244 -7.39 7.74 -14.51
C GLN A 244 -8.88 8.01 -14.77
N SER A 245 -9.39 7.57 -15.92
CA SER A 245 -10.80 7.73 -16.29
C SER A 245 -11.72 6.92 -15.39
N ILE A 246 -11.33 5.67 -15.09
CA ILE A 246 -12.08 4.76 -14.22
C ILE A 246 -12.13 5.31 -12.80
N ILE A 247 -11.00 5.72 -12.23
CA ILE A 247 -10.93 6.31 -10.89
C ILE A 247 -11.86 7.53 -10.78
N LYS A 248 -11.85 8.43 -11.77
CA LYS A 248 -12.78 9.56 -11.81
C LYS A 248 -14.25 9.13 -11.84
N SER A 249 -14.59 8.09 -12.59
CA SER A 249 -15.97 7.58 -12.70
C SER A 249 -16.49 6.95 -11.39
N LEU A 250 -15.60 6.36 -10.58
CA LEU A 250 -15.98 5.77 -9.29
C LEU A 250 -16.55 6.82 -8.33
N TYR A 251 -15.96 8.03 -8.31
CA TYR A 251 -16.44 9.15 -7.49
C TYR A 251 -17.74 9.79 -8.00
N GLN A 252 -18.00 9.74 -9.31
CA GLN A 252 -19.25 10.29 -9.87
C GLN A 252 -20.47 9.44 -9.51
N THR A 253 -20.27 8.12 -9.39
CA THR A 253 -21.34 7.18 -9.04
C THR A 253 -21.81 7.38 -7.59
N ASP A 254 -20.89 7.71 -6.69
CA ASP A 254 -21.17 7.99 -5.27
C ASP A 254 -22.08 9.23 -5.10
N GLN A 255 -21.84 10.30 -5.87
CA GLN A 255 -22.64 11.53 -5.78
C GLN A 255 -24.11 11.33 -6.18
N THR A 256 -24.39 10.47 -7.17
CA THR A 256 -25.77 10.12 -7.58
C THR A 256 -26.56 9.36 -6.49
N THR A 257 -25.86 8.64 -5.61
CA THR A 257 -26.48 7.84 -4.55
C THR A 257 -26.81 8.71 -3.33
N THR A 258 -25.95 9.68 -3.00
CA THR A 258 -26.18 10.64 -1.91
C THR A 258 -27.33 11.62 -2.20
N SER A 259 -27.49 12.07 -3.46
CA SER A 259 -28.60 12.96 -3.85
C SER A 259 -29.98 12.28 -3.83
N LYS A 260 -30.08 10.95 -3.92
CA LYS A 260 -31.35 10.23 -3.81
C LYS A 260 -31.82 10.01 -2.36
N ASN A 261 -30.90 10.00 -1.40
CA ASN A 261 -31.23 9.82 0.02
C ASN A 261 -31.48 11.14 0.77
N SER A 262 -31.28 12.29 0.14
CA SER A 262 -31.56 13.62 0.71
C SER A 262 -32.92 14.20 0.28
N LEU A 263 -33.73 13.40 -0.44
CA LEU A 263 -35.08 13.73 -0.93
C LEU A 263 -36.17 12.78 -0.38
N LYS A 264 -35.91 12.11 0.75
CA LYS A 264 -36.93 11.36 1.50
C LYS A 264 -37.02 11.84 2.93
#